data_AF-A0A0X7A898-F1
#
_entry.id   AF-A0A0X7A898-F1
#
_cell.length_a   1.000
_cell.length_b   1.000
_cell.length_c   1.000
_cell.angle_alpha   90.00
_cell.angle_beta   90.00
_cell.angle_gamma   90.00
#
_symmetry.space_group_name_H-M   'P 1'
#
loop_
_entity.id
_entity.type
_entity.pdbx_description
1 polymer ?
#
loop_
_entity_poly.entity_id
_entity_poly.type
_entity_poly.pdbx_seq_one_letter_code
_entity_poly.pdbx_strand_id
1 'polypeptide(L)'
;MAAVTKSLGDLNDRSRRANEIERKLAEGQAVIELNTEEIEPSFVRDRMPGDIDGLLASIREQGQQVPILVRPHPEMSGRYQVAFGHRRLRAAAELGLSVKAVVRELTDEQLVIAQGQENNEREDLTFIEKARFAARLKERFPREVLTSSLSIDKGDLSKMLAIVDSLPVDLIEAIGAAPGVGRPRWLELAELVEKAPPHLDAAGYVKSAEIQTLASEERFKALIAHLKPRRVERGAPSVLATPTGVRLAQVKDGRAKLDISIDKKAAPEFAAFVLEQLPTLFEEHRTKRQLNQEG
;
A
#
# COMPACT_ATOMS: atom_id res chain seq x y z
N MET A 1 28.94 -3.25 -14.40
CA MET A 1 28.55 -4.19 -15.48
C MET A 1 27.92 -5.51 -15.00
N ALA A 2 28.00 -5.89 -13.71
CA ALA A 2 27.43 -7.16 -13.21
C ALA A 2 25.95 -7.12 -12.76
N ALA A 3 25.36 -5.91 -12.62
CA ALA A 3 23.96 -5.77 -12.19
C ALA A 3 22.94 -5.90 -13.34
N VAL A 4 23.35 -5.63 -14.58
CA VAL A 4 22.47 -5.65 -15.76
C VAL A 4 22.22 -7.09 -16.25
N THR A 5 23.20 -7.98 -16.11
CA THR A 5 23.09 -9.39 -16.52
C THR A 5 22.18 -10.23 -15.62
N LYS A 6 22.04 -9.86 -14.33
CA LYS A 6 21.16 -10.57 -13.39
C LYS A 6 19.67 -10.30 -13.66
N SER A 7 19.34 -9.09 -14.13
CA SER A 7 17.97 -8.69 -14.48
C SER A 7 17.43 -9.35 -15.76
N LEU A 8 18.31 -9.67 -16.72
CA LEU A 8 17.93 -10.36 -17.97
C LEU A 8 17.69 -11.86 -17.75
N GLY A 9 18.40 -12.47 -16.80
CA GLY A 9 18.20 -13.87 -16.39
C GLY A 9 16.84 -14.09 -15.73
N ASP A 10 16.47 -13.22 -14.77
CA ASP A 10 15.18 -13.33 -14.06
C ASP A 10 13.97 -13.10 -14.98
N LEU A 11 14.06 -12.20 -15.97
CA LEU A 11 12.98 -11.97 -16.94
C LEU A 11 12.77 -13.18 -17.88
N ASN A 12 13.86 -13.80 -18.34
CA ASN A 12 13.79 -15.01 -19.16
C ASN A 12 13.26 -16.22 -18.39
N ASP A 13 13.61 -16.35 -17.11
CA ASP A 13 13.16 -17.45 -16.27
C ASP A 13 11.69 -17.33 -15.88
N ARG A 14 11.19 -16.11 -15.61
CA ARG A 14 9.75 -15.86 -15.42
C ARG A 14 8.97 -16.12 -16.70
N SER A 15 9.47 -15.69 -17.86
CA SER A 15 8.82 -15.94 -19.16
C SER A 15 8.79 -17.43 -19.50
N ARG A 16 9.85 -18.21 -19.23
CA ARG A 16 9.84 -19.67 -19.42
C ARG A 16 8.85 -20.37 -18.51
N ARG A 17 8.76 -19.99 -17.23
CA ARG A 17 7.84 -20.60 -16.28
C ARG A 17 6.39 -20.32 -16.64
N ALA A 18 6.05 -19.08 -17.00
CA ALA A 18 4.73 -18.72 -17.51
C ALA A 18 4.38 -19.54 -18.76
N ASN A 19 5.29 -19.59 -19.74
CA ASN A 19 5.11 -20.38 -20.95
C ASN A 19 4.95 -21.89 -20.67
N GLU A 20 5.61 -22.43 -19.65
CA GLU A 20 5.52 -23.85 -19.29
C GLU A 20 4.20 -24.21 -18.59
N ILE A 21 3.69 -23.31 -17.73
CA ILE A 21 2.38 -23.47 -17.08
C ILE A 21 1.26 -23.30 -18.10
N GLU A 22 1.36 -22.30 -18.96
CA GLU A 22 0.40 -22.07 -20.06
C GLU A 22 0.43 -23.22 -21.08
N ARG A 23 1.60 -23.79 -21.35
CA ARG A 23 1.73 -25.01 -22.16
C ARG A 23 1.09 -26.21 -21.47
N LYS A 24 1.27 -26.39 -20.15
CA LYS A 24 0.61 -27.45 -19.37
C LYS A 24 -0.92 -27.30 -19.33
N LEU A 25 -1.44 -26.07 -19.40
CA LEU A 25 -2.88 -25.81 -19.57
C LEU A 25 -3.38 -26.18 -20.97
N ALA A 26 -2.56 -26.02 -22.01
CA ALA A 26 -2.85 -26.45 -23.38
C ALA A 26 -2.63 -27.98 -23.59
N GLU A 27 -1.77 -28.61 -22.79
CA GLU A 27 -1.52 -30.06 -22.80
C GLU A 27 -2.77 -30.82 -22.28
N GLY A 28 -3.75 -30.97 -23.17
CA GLY A 28 -5.01 -31.71 -22.93
C GLY A 28 -6.27 -31.01 -23.46
N GLN A 29 -6.18 -29.75 -23.89
CA GLN A 29 -7.31 -28.98 -24.41
C GLN A 29 -7.00 -28.42 -25.81
N ALA A 30 -7.98 -28.44 -26.72
CA ALA A 30 -7.80 -27.90 -28.06
C ALA A 30 -7.66 -26.38 -28.03
N VAL A 31 -6.59 -25.86 -28.65
CA VAL A 31 -6.44 -24.42 -28.92
C VAL A 31 -7.21 -24.10 -30.20
N ILE A 32 -8.10 -23.11 -30.11
CA ILE A 32 -8.89 -22.61 -31.24
C ILE A 32 -8.57 -21.13 -31.49
N GLU A 33 -8.91 -20.63 -32.67
CA GLU A 33 -8.87 -19.20 -32.97
C GLU A 33 -10.27 -18.60 -32.82
N LEU A 34 -10.36 -17.49 -32.09
CA LEU A 34 -11.60 -16.76 -31.86
C LEU A 34 -11.46 -15.32 -32.37
N ASN A 35 -12.56 -14.76 -32.86
CA ASN A 35 -12.58 -13.34 -33.18
C ASN A 35 -12.58 -12.55 -31.86
N THR A 36 -11.78 -11.50 -31.78
CA THR A 36 -11.65 -10.68 -30.56
C THR A 36 -12.97 -10.00 -30.19
N GLU A 37 -13.83 -9.72 -31.18
CA GLU A 37 -15.17 -9.16 -31.00
C GLU A 37 -16.16 -10.13 -30.33
N GLU A 38 -15.85 -11.43 -30.30
CA GLU A 38 -16.68 -12.47 -29.65
C GLU A 38 -16.36 -12.62 -28.17
N ILE A 39 -15.32 -11.93 -27.67
CA ILE A 39 -14.76 -12.12 -26.33
C ILE A 39 -15.02 -10.87 -25.48
N GLU A 40 -15.74 -11.08 -24.39
CA GLU A 40 -16.07 -10.07 -23.40
C GLU A 40 -15.07 -10.09 -22.24
N PRO A 41 -14.80 -8.92 -21.62
CA PRO A 41 -13.99 -8.85 -20.42
C PRO A 41 -14.61 -9.63 -19.24
N SER A 42 -13.76 -10.10 -18.34
CA SER A 42 -14.21 -10.62 -17.04
C SER A 42 -14.94 -9.55 -16.23
N PHE A 43 -15.93 -9.98 -15.44
CA PHE A 43 -16.55 -9.12 -14.43
C PHE A 43 -15.55 -8.68 -13.35
N VAL A 44 -14.46 -9.43 -13.17
CA VAL A 44 -13.32 -9.01 -12.38
C VAL A 44 -12.40 -8.18 -13.28
N ARG A 45 -12.42 -6.87 -13.08
CA ARG A 45 -11.51 -5.98 -13.81
C ARG A 45 -10.06 -6.31 -13.47
N ASP A 46 -9.30 -6.65 -14.51
CA ASP A 46 -7.84 -6.70 -14.45
C ASP A 46 -7.28 -5.33 -14.00
N ARG A 47 -6.05 -5.31 -13.48
CA ARG A 47 -5.40 -4.07 -13.06
C ARG A 47 -5.37 -3.07 -14.22
N MET A 48 -5.31 -1.78 -13.86
CA MET A 48 -5.07 -0.63 -14.76
C MET A 48 -4.36 -1.06 -16.05
N PRO A 49 -4.84 -0.64 -17.23
CA PRO A 49 -4.31 -1.10 -18.51
C PRO A 49 -2.79 -0.92 -18.54
N GLY A 50 -2.06 -2.01 -18.35
CA GLY A 50 -0.61 -2.01 -18.47
C GLY A 50 -0.22 -1.72 -19.91
N ASP A 51 0.97 -1.16 -20.09
CA ASP A 51 1.54 -0.92 -21.42
C ASP A 51 1.53 -2.23 -22.25
N ILE A 52 1.02 -2.14 -23.48
CA ILE A 52 0.94 -3.26 -24.43
C ILE A 52 1.89 -3.08 -25.62
N ASP A 53 2.66 -1.98 -25.70
CA ASP A 53 3.48 -1.66 -26.87
C ASP A 53 4.48 -2.78 -27.21
N GLY A 54 5.17 -3.31 -26.20
CA GLY A 54 6.08 -4.44 -26.38
C GLY A 54 5.36 -5.73 -26.79
N LEU A 55 4.13 -5.95 -26.30
CA LEU A 55 3.33 -7.14 -26.64
C LEU A 55 2.74 -7.02 -28.06
N LEU A 56 2.33 -5.83 -28.46
CA LEU A 56 1.88 -5.48 -29.81
C LEU A 56 2.99 -5.76 -30.83
N ALA A 57 4.21 -5.27 -30.58
CA ALA A 57 5.35 -5.51 -31.45
C ALA A 57 5.65 -7.02 -31.58
N SER A 58 5.70 -7.74 -30.45
CA SER A 58 5.95 -9.18 -30.44
C SER A 58 4.89 -9.99 -31.18
N ILE A 59 3.59 -9.69 -30.96
CA ILE A 59 2.50 -10.39 -31.67
C ILE A 59 2.52 -10.07 -33.16
N ARG A 60 2.87 -8.84 -33.56
CA ARG A 60 2.98 -8.46 -34.98
C ARG A 60 4.12 -9.21 -35.69
N GLU A 61 5.27 -9.37 -35.04
CA GLU A 61 6.46 -10.00 -35.63
C GLU A 61 6.41 -11.52 -35.60
N GLN A 62 5.95 -12.10 -34.49
CA GLN A 62 6.08 -13.53 -34.20
C GLN A 62 4.74 -14.24 -34.10
N GLY A 63 3.63 -13.50 -34.17
CA GLY A 63 2.29 -14.04 -33.89
C GLY A 63 2.06 -14.33 -32.41
N GLN A 64 0.84 -14.75 -32.07
CA GLN A 64 0.53 -15.18 -30.72
C GLN A 64 1.13 -16.56 -30.43
N GLN A 65 2.09 -16.59 -29.51
CA GLN A 65 2.77 -17.81 -29.07
C GLN A 65 2.00 -18.58 -28.01
N VAL A 66 1.29 -17.85 -27.14
CA VAL A 66 0.61 -18.40 -25.96
C VAL A 66 -0.88 -18.10 -26.07
N PRO A 67 -1.77 -19.11 -25.95
CA PRO A 67 -3.21 -18.89 -25.99
C PRO A 67 -3.73 -18.16 -24.74
N ILE A 68 -4.85 -17.45 -24.87
CA ILE A 68 -5.62 -16.96 -23.72
C ILE A 68 -6.54 -18.07 -23.18
N LEU A 69 -7.03 -17.96 -21.95
CA LEU A 69 -8.10 -18.82 -21.45
C LEU A 69 -9.42 -18.06 -21.44
N VAL A 70 -10.44 -18.69 -22.02
CA VAL A 70 -11.80 -18.18 -22.03
C VAL A 70 -12.77 -19.26 -21.56
N ARG A 71 -13.94 -18.81 -21.10
CA ARG A 71 -15.13 -19.67 -20.93
C ARG A 71 -16.25 -19.20 -21.84
N PRO A 72 -17.23 -20.05 -22.19
CA PRO A 72 -18.47 -19.56 -22.78
C PRO A 72 -19.15 -18.54 -21.87
N HIS A 73 -19.73 -17.49 -22.45
CA HIS A 73 -20.41 -16.47 -21.67
C HIS A 73 -21.70 -17.04 -21.07
N PRO A 74 -21.94 -16.92 -19.75
CA PRO A 74 -23.08 -17.56 -19.10
C PRO A 74 -24.45 -17.02 -19.58
N GLU A 75 -24.48 -15.77 -20.06
CA GLU A 75 -25.71 -15.07 -20.46
C GLU A 75 -25.83 -14.80 -21.96
N MET A 76 -24.75 -14.98 -22.73
CA MET A 76 -24.68 -14.56 -24.14
C MET A 76 -24.21 -15.72 -25.01
N SER A 77 -25.14 -16.37 -25.69
CA SER A 77 -24.82 -17.48 -26.58
C SER A 77 -23.88 -17.02 -27.72
N GLY A 78 -22.87 -17.82 -28.02
CA GLY A 78 -21.85 -17.50 -29.03
C GLY A 78 -20.82 -16.46 -28.60
N ARG A 79 -20.87 -15.97 -27.36
CA ARG A 79 -19.85 -15.09 -26.77
C ARG A 79 -19.00 -15.87 -25.78
N TYR A 80 -17.80 -15.36 -25.55
CA TYR A 80 -16.86 -15.88 -24.56
C TYR A 80 -16.54 -14.82 -23.52
N GLN A 81 -16.11 -15.24 -22.34
CA GLN A 81 -15.56 -14.37 -21.32
C GLN A 81 -14.11 -14.74 -21.05
N VAL A 82 -13.21 -13.76 -21.10
CA VAL A 82 -11.79 -13.98 -20.81
C VAL A 82 -11.57 -14.25 -19.32
N ALA A 83 -10.85 -15.33 -19.00
CA ALA A 83 -10.40 -15.65 -17.65
C ALA A 83 -8.99 -15.12 -17.39
N PHE A 84 -8.07 -15.29 -18.34
CA PHE A 84 -6.73 -14.69 -18.30
C PHE A 84 -6.22 -14.28 -19.67
N GLY A 85 -5.18 -13.43 -19.71
CA GLY A 85 -4.58 -12.98 -20.97
C GLY A 85 -5.19 -11.69 -21.53
N HIS A 86 -5.81 -10.85 -20.68
CA HIS A 86 -6.47 -9.59 -21.06
C HIS A 86 -5.59 -8.66 -21.92
N ARG A 87 -4.31 -8.50 -21.58
CA ARG A 87 -3.36 -7.68 -22.37
C ARG A 87 -3.15 -8.23 -23.78
N ARG A 88 -3.14 -9.56 -23.92
CA ARG A 88 -2.94 -10.27 -25.18
C ARG A 88 -4.19 -10.21 -26.06
N LEU A 89 -5.38 -10.34 -25.46
CA LEU A 89 -6.66 -10.06 -26.12
C LEU A 89 -6.69 -8.62 -26.65
N ARG A 90 -6.32 -7.64 -25.82
CA ARG A 90 -6.30 -6.22 -26.23
C ARG A 90 -5.32 -5.96 -27.38
N ALA A 91 -4.11 -6.52 -27.30
CA ALA A 91 -3.11 -6.38 -28.35
C ALA A 91 -3.57 -7.03 -29.67
N ALA A 92 -4.18 -8.22 -29.62
CA ALA A 92 -4.75 -8.86 -30.81
C ALA A 92 -5.89 -8.02 -31.43
N ALA A 93 -6.78 -7.47 -30.59
CA ALA A 93 -7.88 -6.63 -31.03
C ALA A 93 -7.38 -5.33 -31.71
N GLU A 94 -6.35 -4.69 -31.14
CA GLU A 94 -5.75 -3.49 -31.72
C GLU A 94 -5.01 -3.75 -33.04
N LEU A 95 -4.51 -4.97 -33.23
CA LEU A 95 -3.93 -5.42 -34.51
C LEU A 95 -4.98 -5.90 -35.52
N GLY A 96 -6.25 -6.01 -35.14
CA GLY A 96 -7.30 -6.59 -35.98
C GLY A 96 -7.10 -8.08 -36.27
N LEU A 97 -6.44 -8.80 -35.35
CA LEU A 97 -6.14 -10.23 -35.49
C LEU A 97 -7.08 -11.08 -34.63
N SER A 98 -7.37 -12.29 -35.08
CA SER A 98 -7.95 -13.34 -34.22
C SER A 98 -6.98 -13.71 -33.10
N VAL A 99 -7.53 -14.21 -32.00
CA VAL A 99 -6.75 -14.63 -30.82
C VAL A 99 -6.81 -16.15 -30.66
N LYS A 100 -5.67 -16.77 -30.42
CA LYS A 100 -5.58 -18.17 -30.00
C LYS A 100 -6.09 -18.28 -28.57
N ALA A 101 -7.03 -19.19 -28.34
CA ALA A 101 -7.69 -19.37 -27.06
C ALA A 101 -7.88 -20.85 -26.73
N VAL A 102 -7.80 -21.16 -25.44
CA VAL A 102 -8.30 -22.41 -24.86
C VAL A 102 -9.68 -22.11 -24.28
N VAL A 103 -10.69 -22.85 -24.73
CA VAL A 103 -12.05 -22.75 -24.20
C VAL A 103 -12.24 -23.79 -23.10
N ARG A 104 -12.67 -23.35 -21.92
CA ARG A 104 -12.98 -24.22 -20.79
C ARG A 104 -14.27 -23.81 -20.13
N GLU A 105 -15.11 -24.80 -19.81
CA GLU A 105 -16.27 -24.58 -18.95
C GLU A 105 -15.79 -24.23 -17.54
N LEU A 106 -16.10 -23.01 -17.08
CA LEU A 106 -15.70 -22.48 -15.79
C LEU A 106 -16.89 -21.83 -15.09
N THR A 107 -17.10 -22.19 -13.83
CA THR A 107 -17.99 -21.42 -12.94
C THR A 107 -17.39 -20.04 -12.64
N ASP A 108 -18.19 -19.12 -12.10
CA ASP A 108 -17.70 -17.80 -11.68
C ASP A 108 -16.55 -17.91 -10.67
N GLU A 109 -16.65 -18.84 -9.73
CA GLU A 109 -15.61 -19.13 -8.74
C GLU A 109 -14.32 -19.61 -9.39
N GLN A 110 -14.43 -20.55 -10.34
CA GLN A 110 -13.26 -21.08 -11.05
C GLN A 110 -12.61 -20.02 -11.94
N LEU A 111 -13.40 -19.14 -12.57
CA LEU A 111 -12.88 -18.01 -13.33
C LEU A 111 -12.09 -17.06 -12.42
N VAL A 112 -12.65 -16.70 -11.26
CA VAL A 112 -11.97 -15.85 -10.27
C VAL A 112 -10.65 -16.46 -9.82
N ILE A 113 -10.64 -17.78 -9.54
CA ILE A 113 -9.43 -18.49 -9.13
C ILE A 113 -8.39 -18.45 -10.26
N ALA A 114 -8.77 -18.81 -11.49
CA ALA A 114 -7.86 -18.82 -12.63
C ALA A 114 -7.26 -17.43 -12.90
N GLN A 115 -8.09 -16.39 -12.86
CA GLN A 115 -7.66 -15.01 -13.06
C GLN A 115 -6.73 -14.53 -11.92
N GLY A 116 -7.05 -14.87 -10.67
CA GLY A 116 -6.23 -14.52 -9.52
C GLY A 116 -4.87 -15.22 -9.54
N GLN A 117 -4.82 -16.50 -9.91
CA GLN A 117 -3.58 -17.26 -10.00
C GLN A 117 -2.63 -16.68 -11.05
N GLU A 118 -3.13 -16.39 -12.25
CA GLU A 118 -2.32 -15.79 -13.31
C GLU A 118 -1.73 -14.44 -12.88
N ASN A 119 -2.51 -13.64 -12.17
CA ASN A 119 -2.05 -12.36 -11.64
C ASN A 119 -1.07 -12.50 -10.44
N ASN A 120 -1.11 -13.60 -9.68
CA ASN A 120 -0.14 -13.83 -8.60
C ASN A 120 1.18 -14.45 -9.08
N GLU A 121 1.13 -15.24 -10.15
CA GLU A 121 2.34 -15.77 -10.82
C GLU A 121 3.16 -14.64 -11.46
N ARG A 122 2.50 -13.56 -11.85
CA ARG A 122 3.13 -12.27 -12.10
C ARG A 122 3.65 -11.71 -10.76
N GLU A 123 4.97 -11.84 -10.52
CA GLU A 123 5.69 -11.48 -9.29
C GLU A 123 5.66 -9.96 -8.91
N ASP A 124 4.59 -9.24 -9.25
CA ASP A 124 4.48 -7.78 -9.19
C ASP A 124 3.22 -7.25 -8.49
N LEU A 125 2.32 -8.12 -8.02
CA LEU A 125 1.20 -7.67 -7.19
C LEU A 125 1.67 -7.20 -5.81
N THR A 126 1.47 -5.92 -5.54
CA THR A 126 1.74 -5.31 -4.24
C THR A 126 0.76 -5.79 -3.18
N PHE A 127 1.12 -5.66 -1.90
CA PHE A 127 0.27 -6.06 -0.78
C PHE A 127 -1.13 -5.45 -0.86
N ILE A 128 -1.19 -4.13 -1.14
CA ILE A 128 -2.46 -3.41 -1.17
C ILE A 128 -3.34 -3.82 -2.35
N GLU A 129 -2.73 -4.20 -3.48
CA GLU A 129 -3.47 -4.66 -4.65
C GLU A 129 -4.14 -6.01 -4.40
N LYS A 130 -3.43 -6.95 -3.76
CA LYS A 130 -4.01 -8.23 -3.33
C LYS A 130 -5.15 -8.00 -2.34
N ALA A 131 -4.94 -7.11 -1.37
CA ALA A 131 -5.94 -6.80 -0.36
C ALA A 131 -7.20 -6.16 -0.97
N ARG A 132 -7.05 -5.21 -1.91
CA ARG A 132 -8.18 -4.60 -2.63
C ARG A 132 -8.89 -5.57 -3.55
N PHE A 133 -8.15 -6.47 -4.20
CA PHE A 133 -8.72 -7.55 -5.00
C PHE A 133 -9.62 -8.43 -4.15
N ALA A 134 -9.12 -8.89 -3.00
CA ALA A 134 -9.93 -9.63 -2.03
C ALA A 134 -11.15 -8.83 -1.56
N ALA A 135 -10.98 -7.56 -1.22
CA ALA A 135 -12.06 -6.71 -0.73
C ALA A 135 -13.20 -6.52 -1.75
N ARG A 136 -12.89 -6.44 -3.05
CA ARG A 136 -13.90 -6.34 -4.12
C ARG A 136 -14.69 -7.64 -4.33
N LEU A 137 -14.12 -8.78 -3.96
CA LEU A 137 -14.69 -10.09 -4.22
C LEU A 137 -15.36 -10.71 -2.98
N LYS A 138 -15.07 -10.20 -1.78
CA LYS A 138 -15.54 -10.77 -0.50
C LYS A 138 -17.06 -10.83 -0.34
N GLU A 139 -17.80 -9.94 -1.02
CA GLU A 139 -19.26 -9.91 -0.96
C GLU A 139 -19.91 -10.91 -1.93
N ARG A 140 -19.21 -11.32 -2.99
CA ARG A 140 -19.76 -12.19 -4.05
C ARG A 140 -19.27 -13.64 -3.93
N PHE A 141 -18.13 -13.87 -3.30
CA PHE A 141 -17.47 -15.18 -3.27
C PHE A 141 -17.07 -15.61 -1.86
N PRO A 142 -17.09 -16.92 -1.56
CA PRO A 142 -16.66 -17.43 -0.26
C PRO A 142 -15.16 -17.22 -0.06
N ARG A 143 -14.74 -17.22 1.21
CA ARG A 143 -13.33 -16.97 1.59
C ARG A 143 -12.37 -17.99 0.97
N GLU A 144 -12.81 -19.23 0.78
CA GLU A 144 -12.07 -20.32 0.15
C GLU A 144 -11.67 -19.97 -1.28
N VAL A 145 -12.55 -19.33 -2.04
CA VAL A 145 -12.28 -18.86 -3.41
C VAL A 145 -11.24 -17.75 -3.39
N LEU A 146 -11.34 -16.81 -2.45
CA LEU A 146 -10.37 -15.72 -2.30
C LEU A 146 -8.98 -16.23 -1.95
N THR A 147 -8.86 -17.09 -0.93
CA THR A 147 -7.57 -17.70 -0.53
C THR A 147 -6.97 -18.50 -1.68
N SER A 148 -7.81 -19.26 -2.40
CA SER A 148 -7.37 -20.04 -3.55
C SER A 148 -6.99 -19.18 -4.73
N SER A 149 -7.61 -18.02 -4.94
CA SER A 149 -7.23 -17.09 -6.03
C SER A 149 -5.93 -16.34 -5.73
N LEU A 150 -5.62 -16.13 -4.44
CA LEU A 150 -4.47 -15.35 -3.99
C LEU A 150 -3.25 -16.18 -3.58
N SER A 151 -3.38 -17.51 -3.51
CA SER A 151 -2.37 -18.43 -2.96
C SER A 151 -1.93 -18.03 -1.54
N ILE A 152 -2.89 -17.69 -0.67
CA ILE A 152 -2.64 -17.29 0.73
C ILE A 152 -3.53 -18.08 1.70
N ASP A 153 -3.17 -18.09 2.98
CA ASP A 153 -4.01 -18.69 4.03
C ASP A 153 -5.15 -17.76 4.52
N LYS A 154 -6.08 -18.34 5.28
CA LYS A 154 -7.26 -17.65 5.83
C LYS A 154 -6.89 -16.52 6.80
N GLY A 155 -5.80 -16.67 7.55
CA GLY A 155 -5.30 -15.68 8.49
C GLY A 155 -4.75 -14.46 7.75
N ASP A 156 -3.97 -14.69 6.70
CA ASP A 156 -3.42 -13.61 5.87
C ASP A 156 -4.50 -12.85 5.10
N LEU A 157 -5.50 -13.56 4.53
CA LEU A 157 -6.68 -12.92 3.96
C LEU A 157 -7.40 -12.02 4.98
N SER A 158 -7.59 -12.51 6.21
CA SER A 158 -8.27 -11.74 7.26
C SER A 158 -7.50 -10.46 7.62
N LYS A 159 -6.17 -10.53 7.72
CA LYS A 159 -5.31 -9.36 7.99
C LYS A 159 -5.34 -8.36 6.84
N MET A 160 -5.36 -8.83 5.59
CA MET A 160 -5.47 -7.99 4.40
C MET A 160 -6.80 -7.21 4.40
N LEU A 161 -7.92 -7.91 4.60
CA LEU A 161 -9.25 -7.31 4.62
C LEU A 161 -9.38 -6.28 5.75
N ALA A 162 -8.88 -6.59 6.96
CA ALA A 162 -8.93 -5.68 8.09
C ALA A 162 -8.23 -4.33 7.84
N ILE A 163 -7.14 -4.33 7.05
CA ILE A 163 -6.41 -3.10 6.70
C ILE A 163 -7.16 -2.29 5.63
N VAL A 164 -7.72 -2.95 4.63
CA VAL A 164 -8.45 -2.24 3.56
C VAL A 164 -9.77 -1.69 4.09
N ASP A 165 -10.43 -2.42 4.99
CA ASP A 165 -11.71 -2.01 5.58
C ASP A 165 -11.54 -0.86 6.59
N SER A 166 -10.33 -0.66 7.15
CA SER A 166 -10.04 0.44 8.08
C SER A 166 -9.55 1.73 7.41
N LEU A 167 -9.36 1.72 6.09
CA LEU A 167 -8.85 2.85 5.33
C LEU A 167 -9.88 3.32 4.28
N PRO A 168 -10.07 4.64 4.09
CA PRO A 168 -10.89 5.16 3.01
C PRO A 168 -10.40 4.70 1.63
N VAL A 169 -11.32 4.25 0.77
CA VAL A 169 -10.99 3.73 -0.58
C VAL A 169 -10.26 4.77 -1.42
N ASP A 170 -10.69 6.02 -1.34
CA ASP A 170 -10.12 7.15 -2.08
C ASP A 170 -8.69 7.49 -1.62
N LEU A 171 -8.37 7.28 -0.34
CA LEU A 171 -7.02 7.41 0.18
C LEU A 171 -6.10 6.33 -0.39
N ILE A 172 -6.54 5.07 -0.39
CA ILE A 172 -5.78 3.96 -0.96
C ILE A 172 -5.53 4.19 -2.46
N GLU A 173 -6.55 4.66 -3.19
CA GLU A 173 -6.43 5.01 -4.61
C GLU A 173 -5.46 6.15 -4.87
N ALA A 174 -5.52 7.21 -4.06
CA ALA A 174 -4.62 8.35 -4.18
C ALA A 174 -3.15 7.97 -3.94
N ILE A 175 -2.88 7.00 -3.04
CA ILE A 175 -1.53 6.46 -2.80
C ILE A 175 -1.09 5.54 -3.94
N GLY A 176 -1.98 4.67 -4.42
CA GLY A 176 -1.70 3.67 -5.46
C GLY A 176 -1.00 2.41 -4.93
N ALA A 177 -0.29 1.70 -5.82
CA ALA A 177 0.24 0.37 -5.56
C ALA A 177 1.32 0.32 -4.45
N ALA A 178 2.15 1.36 -4.34
CA ALA A 178 3.24 1.46 -3.35
C ALA A 178 4.12 0.18 -3.32
N PRO A 179 4.87 -0.11 -4.40
CA PRO A 179 5.73 -1.29 -4.47
C PRO A 179 6.73 -1.30 -3.30
N GLY A 180 7.02 -2.48 -2.76
CA GLY A 180 7.88 -2.64 -1.58
C GLY A 180 7.21 -2.32 -0.24
N VAL A 181 6.01 -1.72 -0.22
CA VAL A 181 5.30 -1.45 1.03
C VAL A 181 4.45 -2.66 1.46
N GLY A 182 4.98 -3.42 2.42
CA GLY A 182 4.31 -4.59 2.99
C GLY A 182 3.29 -4.29 4.08
N ARG A 183 2.61 -5.34 4.54
CA ARG A 183 1.56 -5.31 5.57
C ARG A 183 1.87 -4.44 6.81
N PRO A 184 3.05 -4.53 7.46
CA PRO A 184 3.29 -3.78 8.70
C PRO A 184 3.19 -2.27 8.51
N ARG A 185 3.60 -1.77 7.35
CA ARG A 185 3.57 -0.33 7.02
C ARG A 185 2.15 0.13 6.73
N TRP A 186 1.36 -0.68 6.02
CA TRP A 186 -0.06 -0.38 5.82
C TRP A 186 -0.87 -0.42 7.12
N LEU A 187 -0.52 -1.29 8.05
CA LEU A 187 -1.09 -1.29 9.40
C LEU A 187 -0.72 -0.03 10.18
N GLU A 188 0.55 0.40 10.12
CA GLU A 188 1.00 1.69 10.68
C GLU A 188 0.18 2.85 10.10
N LEU A 189 -0.09 2.84 8.80
CA LEU A 189 -0.92 3.86 8.16
C LEU A 189 -2.35 3.85 8.72
N ALA A 190 -2.99 2.69 8.79
CA ALA A 190 -4.35 2.55 9.34
C ALA A 190 -4.44 3.10 10.77
N GLU A 191 -3.49 2.74 11.63
CA GLU A 191 -3.45 3.26 13.00
C GLU A 191 -3.24 4.78 13.06
N LEU A 192 -2.41 5.34 12.17
CA LEU A 192 -2.16 6.78 12.11
C LEU A 192 -3.37 7.55 11.61
N VAL A 193 -4.09 7.02 10.62
CA VAL A 193 -5.33 7.61 10.10
C VAL A 193 -6.43 7.56 11.17
N GLU A 194 -6.56 6.45 11.89
CA GLU A 194 -7.53 6.31 12.99
C GLU A 194 -7.26 7.31 14.13
N LYS A 195 -5.97 7.54 14.46
CA LYS A 195 -5.55 8.46 15.53
C LYS A 195 -5.41 9.92 15.06
N ALA A 196 -5.54 10.20 13.77
CA ALA A 196 -5.31 11.53 13.22
C ALA A 196 -6.37 12.52 13.74
N PRO A 197 -5.98 13.77 14.06
CA PRO A 197 -6.95 14.80 14.40
C PRO A 197 -7.95 15.04 13.26
N PRO A 198 -9.22 15.39 13.54
CA PRO A 198 -10.25 15.59 12.50
C PRO A 198 -9.95 16.66 11.45
N HIS A 199 -9.03 17.58 11.75
CA HIS A 199 -8.62 18.66 10.84
C HIS A 199 -7.51 18.26 9.87
N LEU A 200 -6.92 17.07 10.05
CA LEU A 200 -5.81 16.61 9.23
C LEU A 200 -6.35 15.78 8.07
N ASP A 201 -6.47 16.42 6.91
CA ASP A 201 -7.00 15.81 5.69
C ASP A 201 -5.95 14.93 5.01
N ALA A 202 -5.87 13.68 5.43
CA ALA A 202 -4.98 12.67 4.85
C ALA A 202 -5.23 12.47 3.35
N ALA A 203 -6.50 12.45 2.91
CA ALA A 203 -6.86 12.21 1.52
C ALA A 203 -6.54 13.42 0.65
N GLY A 204 -6.87 14.63 1.11
CA GLY A 204 -6.53 15.88 0.42
C GLY A 204 -5.03 16.09 0.30
N TYR A 205 -4.25 15.76 1.34
CA TYR A 205 -2.79 15.83 1.28
C TYR A 205 -2.21 14.95 0.16
N VAL A 206 -2.61 13.67 0.08
CA VAL A 206 -2.10 12.79 -0.98
C VAL A 206 -2.58 13.21 -2.36
N LYS A 207 -3.80 13.74 -2.48
CA LYS A 207 -4.36 14.22 -3.75
C LYS A 207 -3.76 15.56 -4.22
N SER A 208 -2.95 16.23 -3.40
CA SER A 208 -2.30 17.47 -3.79
C SER A 208 -1.38 17.27 -5.00
N ALA A 209 -1.28 18.30 -5.86
CA ALA A 209 -0.51 18.23 -7.10
C ALA A 209 0.98 17.89 -6.84
N GLU A 210 1.56 18.46 -5.77
CA GLU A 210 2.94 18.19 -5.37
C GLU A 210 3.16 16.70 -5.09
N ILE A 211 2.29 16.08 -4.29
CA ILE A 211 2.40 14.66 -3.93
C ILE A 211 2.09 13.75 -5.11
N GLN A 212 1.13 14.11 -5.97
CA GLN A 212 0.77 13.30 -7.14
C GLN A 212 1.89 13.20 -8.20
N THR A 213 2.89 14.09 -8.19
CA THR A 213 4.08 13.94 -9.05
C THR A 213 5.03 12.82 -8.59
N LEU A 214 4.92 12.37 -7.34
CA LEU A 214 5.79 11.36 -6.76
C LEU A 214 5.35 9.94 -7.16
N ALA A 215 6.32 9.03 -7.22
CA ALA A 215 6.02 7.60 -7.34
C ALA A 215 5.15 7.11 -6.16
N SER A 216 4.33 6.07 -6.37
CA SER A 216 3.38 5.59 -5.35
C SER A 216 4.00 5.21 -4.01
N GLU A 217 5.22 4.68 -4.01
CA GLU A 217 5.94 4.37 -2.76
C GLU A 217 6.30 5.65 -2.00
N GLU A 218 6.73 6.69 -2.71
CA GLU A 218 7.10 7.97 -2.12
C GLU A 218 5.86 8.74 -1.64
N ARG A 219 4.73 8.64 -2.35
CA ARG A 219 3.43 9.14 -1.85
C ARG A 219 3.06 8.50 -0.51
N PHE A 220 3.23 7.18 -0.37
CA PHE A 220 3.00 6.47 0.89
C PHE A 220 3.91 7.00 2.02
N LYS A 221 5.21 7.14 1.75
CA LYS A 221 6.19 7.66 2.73
C LYS A 221 5.86 9.09 3.17
N ALA A 222 5.52 9.96 2.22
CA ALA A 222 5.16 11.35 2.49
C ALA A 222 3.89 11.45 3.36
N LEU A 223 2.88 10.61 3.11
CA LEU A 223 1.67 10.57 3.94
C LEU A 223 1.98 10.14 5.37
N ILE A 224 2.75 9.06 5.56
CA ILE A 224 3.15 8.62 6.91
C ILE A 224 3.90 9.75 7.65
N ALA A 225 4.78 10.46 6.97
CA ALA A 225 5.51 11.59 7.55
C ALA A 225 4.58 12.76 7.92
N HIS A 226 3.56 13.02 7.11
CA HIS A 226 2.55 14.05 7.35
C HIS A 226 1.62 13.72 8.53
N LEU A 227 1.23 12.45 8.67
CA LEU A 227 0.36 11.96 9.75
C LEU A 227 1.11 11.83 11.09
N LYS A 228 2.42 11.59 11.05
CA LYS A 228 3.20 11.47 12.28
C LYS A 228 3.16 12.80 13.03
N PRO A 229 2.83 12.80 14.34
CA PRO A 229 2.83 14.01 15.11
C PRO A 229 4.20 14.66 15.01
N ARG A 230 4.24 15.90 14.54
CA ARG A 230 5.47 16.70 14.48
C ARG A 230 6.04 16.67 15.89
N ARG A 231 7.18 15.98 16.05
CA ARG A 231 7.87 15.91 17.33
C ARG A 231 8.35 17.32 17.60
N VAL A 232 7.54 18.12 18.31
CA VAL A 232 8.07 19.29 19.02
C VAL A 232 9.23 18.71 19.83
N GLU A 233 10.43 19.23 19.65
CA GLU A 233 11.59 18.82 20.44
C GLU A 233 11.33 19.16 21.91
N ARG A 234 10.53 18.31 22.59
CA ARG A 234 10.34 18.38 24.03
C ARG A 234 11.67 17.98 24.65
N GLY A 235 12.37 18.99 25.16
CA GLY A 235 13.72 18.88 25.66
C GLY A 235 14.79 19.63 24.84
N ALA A 236 14.41 20.39 23.81
CA ALA A 236 15.29 21.46 23.34
C ALA A 236 15.46 22.44 24.51
N PRO A 237 16.70 22.70 24.95
CA PRO A 237 16.91 23.54 26.11
C PRO A 237 16.34 24.94 25.87
N SER A 238 15.35 25.33 26.66
CA SER A 238 14.88 26.71 26.69
C SER A 238 15.74 27.50 27.67
N VAL A 239 16.12 28.72 27.29
CA VAL A 239 16.87 29.60 28.18
C VAL A 239 15.86 30.38 29.01
N LEU A 240 15.85 30.13 30.32
CA LEU A 240 15.14 30.96 31.28
C LEU A 240 15.91 32.28 31.41
N ALA A 241 15.26 33.40 31.12
CA ALA A 241 15.84 34.73 31.24
C ALA A 241 14.89 35.67 31.99
N THR A 242 15.44 36.69 32.66
CA THR A 242 14.63 37.77 33.23
C THR A 242 13.95 38.58 32.12
N PRO A 243 12.88 39.34 32.43
CA PRO A 243 12.30 40.31 31.49
C PRO A 243 13.31 41.36 30.98
N THR A 244 14.41 41.56 31.71
CA THR A 244 15.54 42.42 31.34
C THR A 244 16.61 41.72 30.49
N GLY A 245 16.40 40.45 30.12
CA GLY A 245 17.25 39.69 29.19
C GLY A 245 18.43 38.94 29.84
N VAL A 246 18.54 38.94 31.16
CA VAL A 246 19.62 38.23 31.87
C VAL A 246 19.31 36.73 31.89
N ARG A 247 20.23 35.90 31.36
CA ARG A 247 20.08 34.44 31.34
C ARG A 247 20.28 33.87 32.75
N LEU A 248 19.28 33.16 33.24
CA LEU A 248 19.24 32.59 34.59
C LEU A 248 19.58 31.08 34.60
N ALA A 249 18.97 30.32 33.70
CA ALA A 249 19.15 28.87 33.66
C ALA A 249 18.77 28.29 32.29
N GLN A 250 19.25 27.09 32.01
CA GLN A 250 18.79 26.28 30.90
C GLN A 250 17.79 25.25 31.43
N VAL A 251 16.58 25.24 30.88
CA VAL A 251 15.50 24.35 31.33
C VAL A 251 15.27 23.28 30.27
N LYS A 252 15.26 22.04 30.72
CA LYS A 252 14.87 20.88 29.93
C LYS A 252 13.66 20.23 30.58
N ASP A 253 12.48 20.51 30.02
CA ASP A 253 11.22 19.97 30.50
C ASP A 253 10.92 18.62 29.82
N GLY A 254 11.04 17.55 30.61
CA GLY A 254 10.83 16.17 30.19
C GLY A 254 9.57 15.57 30.83
N ARG A 255 9.02 14.52 30.22
CA ARG A 255 7.76 13.89 30.63
C ARG A 255 7.70 13.42 32.09
N ALA A 256 8.84 13.11 32.71
CA ALA A 256 8.94 12.59 34.07
C ALA A 256 9.80 13.45 35.02
N LYS A 257 10.51 14.46 34.49
CA LYS A 257 11.42 15.31 35.27
C LYS A 257 11.66 16.64 34.57
N LEU A 258 11.84 17.68 35.37
CA LEU A 258 12.28 19.00 34.94
C LEU A 258 13.76 19.16 35.34
N ASP A 259 14.65 19.22 34.36
CA ASP A 259 16.07 19.49 34.61
C ASP A 259 16.33 21.01 34.47
N ILE A 260 16.71 21.68 35.56
CA ILE A 260 17.15 23.09 35.56
C ILE A 260 18.68 23.10 35.71
N SER A 261 19.39 23.56 34.68
CA SER A 261 20.85 23.67 34.67
C SER A 261 21.30 25.12 34.80
N ILE A 262 22.00 25.43 35.89
CA ILE A 262 22.59 26.75 36.15
C ILE A 262 24.11 26.63 36.03
N ASP A 263 24.72 27.48 35.21
CA ASP A 263 26.18 27.55 35.10
C ASP A 263 26.77 28.20 36.36
N LYS A 264 27.35 27.37 37.24
CA LYS A 264 27.99 27.83 38.49
C LYS A 264 29.20 28.75 38.26
N LYS A 265 29.82 28.74 37.07
CA LYS A 265 30.92 29.67 36.75
C LYS A 265 30.41 31.06 36.41
N ALA A 266 29.22 31.15 35.82
CA ALA A 266 28.60 32.42 35.44
C ALA A 266 27.79 33.06 36.58
N ALA A 267 27.16 32.25 37.44
CA ALA A 267 26.29 32.74 38.52
C ALA A 267 26.36 31.88 39.80
N PRO A 268 27.50 31.88 40.52
CA PRO A 268 27.69 31.05 41.71
C PRO A 268 26.76 31.41 42.88
N GLU A 269 26.53 32.70 43.12
CA GLU A 269 25.67 33.19 44.20
C GLU A 269 24.19 32.84 43.95
N PHE A 270 23.73 32.95 42.70
CA PHE A 270 22.37 32.57 42.31
C PHE A 270 22.15 31.06 42.45
N ALA A 271 23.13 30.23 42.07
CA ALA A 271 23.03 28.79 42.25
C ALA A 271 22.92 28.39 43.73
N ALA A 272 23.63 29.07 44.63
CA ALA A 272 23.51 28.85 46.08
C ALA A 272 22.14 29.28 46.61
N PHE A 273 21.66 30.46 46.20
CA PHE A 273 20.35 30.98 46.58
C PHE A 273 19.20 30.06 46.15
N VAL A 274 19.23 29.55 44.91
CA VAL A 274 18.21 28.62 44.41
C VAL A 274 18.18 27.34 45.26
N LEU A 275 19.34 26.79 45.62
CA LEU A 275 19.41 25.59 46.47
C LEU A 275 18.84 25.84 47.88
N GLU A 276 19.02 27.03 48.44
CA GLU A 276 18.49 27.42 49.75
C GLU A 276 16.97 27.65 49.73
N GLN A 277 16.45 28.24 48.65
CA GLN A 277 15.03 28.61 48.54
C GLN A 277 14.13 27.49 48.02
N LEU A 278 14.68 26.49 47.33
CA LEU A 278 13.91 25.38 46.76
C LEU A 278 13.01 24.62 47.77
N PRO A 279 13.49 24.29 48.99
CA PRO A 279 12.64 23.67 50.01
C PRO A 279 11.44 24.53 50.42
N THR A 280 11.66 25.84 50.61
CA THR A 280 10.60 26.79 50.99
C THR A 280 9.57 26.94 49.88
N LEU A 281 10.01 27.08 48.62
CA LEU A 281 9.11 27.15 47.46
C LEU A 281 8.26 25.88 47.31
N PHE A 282 8.82 24.71 47.65
CA PHE A 282 8.08 23.45 47.63
C PHE A 282 6.96 23.43 48.69
N GLU A 283 7.24 23.88 49.91
CA GLU A 283 6.23 23.97 50.96
C GLU A 283 5.15 25.02 50.64
N GLU A 284 5.52 26.20 50.14
CA GLU A 284 4.56 27.23 49.71
C GLU A 284 3.60 26.73 48.62
N HIS A 285 4.13 25.99 47.64
CA HIS A 285 3.32 25.37 46.60
C HIS A 285 2.37 24.31 47.19
N ARG A 286 2.84 23.51 48.16
CA ARG A 286 2.01 22.50 48.85
C ARG A 286 0.85 23.15 49.60
N THR A 287 1.10 24.23 50.33
CA THR A 287 0.06 24.99 51.05
C THR A 287 -0.96 25.62 50.09
N LYS A 288 -0.50 26.24 48.99
CA LYS A 288 -1.40 26.80 47.96
C LYS A 288 -2.27 25.75 47.29
N ARG A 289 -1.75 24.53 47.10
CA ARG A 289 -2.51 23.44 46.51
C ARG A 289 -3.59 22.89 47.44
N GLN A 290 -3.36 22.88 48.76
CA GLN A 290 -4.37 22.51 49.76
C GLN A 290 -5.52 23.54 49.83
N LEU A 291 -5.19 24.84 49.83
CA LEU A 291 -6.19 25.91 49.83
C LEU A 291 -7.12 25.90 48.59
N ASN A 292 -6.62 25.45 47.43
CA ASN A 292 -7.39 25.34 46.19
C ASN A 292 -8.22 24.04 46.08
N GLN A 293 -8.14 23.12 47.04
CA GLN A 293 -8.92 21.87 47.05
C GLN A 293 -10.09 21.88 48.05
N GLU A 294 -10.14 22.86 48.95
CA GLU A 294 -11.18 23.02 49.97
C GLU A 294 -12.22 24.12 49.64
N GLY A 295 -12.09 24.78 48.48
CA GLY A 295 -13.06 25.76 47.95
C GLY A 295 -13.58 25.35 46.58
#